data_AF-A0A1F4JT29-F1
#
_entry.id   AF-A0A1F4JT29-F1
#
_cell.length_a   1.000
_cell.length_b   1.000
_cell.length_c   1.000
_cell.angle_alpha   90.00
_cell.angle_beta   90.00
_cell.angle_gamma   90.00
#
_symmetry.space_group_name_H-M   'P 1'
#
loop_
_entity.id
_entity.type
_entity.pdbx_description
1 polymer ?
#
loop_
_entity_poly.entity_id
_entity_poly.type
_entity_poly.pdbx_seq_one_letter_code
_entity_poly.pdbx_strand_id
1 'polypeptide(L)'
;MLLAATSVAAEPADCRISGAAMHWIADYCMSNLETDDEIPAGFCIDKERRIAFRSECAARQHYKKKMCELAISRGTIQGNLKRCLADRDFVGPTVRNGGVGG
;
A
#
# COMPACT_ATOMS: atom_id res chain seq x y z
N MET A 1 -36.93 -8.26 -5.97
CA MET A 1 -35.49 -8.53 -5.78
C MET A 1 -34.71 -7.50 -6.58
N LEU A 2 -34.16 -6.46 -5.93
CA LEU A 2 -33.23 -5.55 -6.59
C LEU A 2 -31.83 -6.17 -6.53
N LEU A 3 -31.26 -6.46 -7.70
CA LEU A 3 -29.86 -6.83 -7.85
C LEU A 3 -29.02 -5.56 -7.70
N ALA A 4 -28.26 -5.45 -6.60
CA ALA A 4 -27.27 -4.40 -6.45
C ALA A 4 -26.06 -4.74 -7.33
N ALA A 5 -25.82 -3.91 -8.36
CA ALA A 5 -24.62 -4.00 -9.16
C ALA A 5 -23.42 -3.53 -8.32
N THR A 6 -22.60 -4.46 -7.86
CA THR A 6 -21.27 -4.14 -7.32
C THR A 6 -20.41 -3.65 -8.49
N SER A 7 -20.16 -2.35 -8.54
CA SER A 7 -19.16 -1.76 -9.43
C SER A 7 -17.78 -2.26 -9.02
N VAL A 8 -17.36 -3.40 -9.56
CA VAL A 8 -15.95 -3.79 -9.57
C VAL A 8 -15.28 -2.79 -10.51
N ALA A 9 -14.60 -1.79 -9.95
CA ALA A 9 -13.73 -0.94 -10.74
C ALA A 9 -12.73 -1.87 -11.43
N ALA A 10 -12.86 -2.02 -12.74
CA ALA A 10 -11.96 -2.85 -13.53
C ALA A 10 -10.58 -2.19 -13.46
N GLU A 11 -9.74 -2.70 -12.57
CA GLU A 11 -8.34 -2.32 -12.54
C GLU A 11 -7.73 -2.64 -13.91
N PRO A 12 -6.83 -1.78 -14.43
CA PRO A 12 -6.09 -2.15 -15.63
C PRO A 12 -5.40 -3.48 -15.35
N ALA A 13 -5.59 -4.45 -16.27
CA ALA A 13 -5.19 -5.85 -16.15
C ALA A 13 -3.69 -6.08 -15.83
N ASP A 14 -2.88 -5.02 -15.84
CA ASP A 14 -1.43 -5.04 -15.61
C ASP A 14 -0.96 -4.52 -14.25
N CYS A 15 -1.85 -4.15 -13.33
CA CYS A 15 -1.38 -3.73 -12.01
C CYS A 15 -0.94 -4.92 -11.16
N ARG A 16 0.33 -5.32 -11.31
CA ARG A 16 0.93 -6.47 -10.61
C ARG A 16 1.19 -6.25 -9.11
N ILE A 17 0.64 -5.20 -8.51
CA ILE A 17 0.77 -4.88 -7.09
C ILE A 17 -0.52 -5.28 -6.39
N SER A 18 -0.43 -6.26 -5.49
CA SER A 18 -1.58 -6.83 -4.77
C SER A 18 -2.13 -5.90 -3.69
N GLY A 19 -3.37 -6.16 -3.26
CA GLY A 19 -4.04 -5.46 -2.16
C GLY A 19 -4.66 -4.11 -2.57
N ALA A 20 -5.42 -3.51 -1.66
CA ALA A 20 -6.05 -2.20 -1.86
C ALA A 20 -5.06 -1.07 -1.60
N ALA A 21 -5.21 0.07 -2.30
CA ALA A 21 -4.36 1.24 -2.07
C ALA A 21 -4.38 1.74 -0.61
N MET A 22 -5.51 1.61 0.08
CA MET A 22 -5.65 1.99 1.48
C MET A 22 -4.74 1.17 2.41
N HIS A 23 -4.56 -0.12 2.16
CA HIS A 23 -3.67 -0.97 2.97
C HIS A 23 -2.19 -0.60 2.75
N TRP A 24 -1.82 -0.23 1.52
CA TRP A 24 -0.49 0.29 1.23
C TRP A 24 -0.22 1.64 1.92
N ILE A 25 -1.23 2.50 2.01
CA ILE A 25 -1.14 3.76 2.78
C ILE A 25 -0.91 3.46 4.26
N ALA A 26 -1.70 2.56 4.83
CA ALA A 26 -1.58 2.16 6.23
C ALA A 26 -0.18 1.61 6.54
N ASP A 27 0.29 0.64 5.75
CA ASP A 27 1.63 0.04 5.91
C ASP A 27 2.75 1.08 5.75
N TYR A 28 2.62 2.02 4.79
CA TYR A 28 3.57 3.11 4.65
C TYR A 28 3.60 4.01 5.88
N CYS A 29 2.44 4.43 6.39
CA CYS A 29 2.35 5.32 7.53
C CYS A 29 2.87 4.67 8.82
N MET A 30 2.45 3.43 9.09
CA MET A 30 2.91 2.64 10.22
C MET A 30 4.42 2.40 10.16
N SER A 31 4.94 2.01 8.99
CA SER A 31 6.38 1.88 8.79
C SER A 31 7.09 3.22 9.01
N ASN A 32 6.65 4.30 8.36
CA ASN A 32 7.28 5.62 8.43
C ASN A 32 7.34 6.18 9.85
N LEU A 33 6.31 5.91 10.67
CA LEU A 33 6.22 6.34 12.07
C LEU A 33 6.79 5.32 13.07
N GLU A 34 7.23 4.15 12.60
CA GLU A 34 7.78 3.06 13.42
C GLU A 34 6.79 2.59 14.49
N THR A 35 5.54 2.41 14.07
CA THR A 35 4.43 1.89 14.87
C THR A 35 3.79 0.72 14.15
N ASP A 36 3.24 -0.23 14.90
CA ASP A 36 2.41 -1.33 14.43
C ASP A 36 0.90 -1.07 14.63
N ASP A 37 0.56 0.04 15.28
CA ASP A 37 -0.82 0.47 15.51
C ASP A 37 -1.27 1.52 14.48
N GLU A 38 -2.49 1.35 13.98
CA GLU A 38 -3.10 2.31 13.05
C GLU A 38 -3.56 3.61 13.74
N ILE A 39 -3.83 3.58 15.06
CA ILE A 39 -4.29 4.75 15.81
C ILE A 39 -3.21 5.85 15.84
N PRO A 40 -1.94 5.57 16.24
CA PRO A 40 -0.87 6.54 16.12
C PRO A 40 -0.58 6.97 14.68
N ALA A 41 -0.81 6.08 13.71
CA ALA A 41 -0.64 6.37 12.29
C ALA A 41 -1.80 7.17 11.66
N GLY A 42 -2.91 7.36 12.36
CA GLY A 42 -4.16 7.90 11.83
C GLY A 42 -4.00 9.24 11.12
N PHE A 43 -3.23 10.17 11.69
CA PHE A 43 -2.96 11.46 11.04
C PHE A 43 -2.21 11.32 9.70
N CYS A 44 -1.22 10.42 9.63
CA CYS A 44 -0.52 10.15 8.39
C CYS A 44 -1.46 9.51 7.36
N ILE A 45 -2.26 8.53 7.78
CA ILE A 45 -3.23 7.84 6.93
C ILE A 45 -4.24 8.84 6.34
N ASP A 46 -4.79 9.71 7.18
CA ASP A 46 -5.74 10.75 6.77
C ASP A 46 -5.14 11.79 5.82
N LYS A 47 -3.84 12.07 5.95
CA LYS A 47 -3.13 12.96 5.05
C LYS A 47 -2.87 12.29 3.69
N GLU A 48 -2.30 11.10 3.71
CA GLU A 48 -1.88 10.37 2.50
C GLU A 48 -3.10 9.91 1.67
N ARG A 49 -4.23 9.57 2.30
CA ARG A 49 -5.47 9.21 1.58
C ARG A 49 -6.11 10.35 0.80
N ARG A 50 -5.76 11.61 1.10
CA ARG A 50 -6.27 12.79 0.37
C ARG A 50 -5.50 13.08 -0.90
N ILE A 51 -4.36 12.41 -1.12
CA ILE A 51 -3.58 12.56 -2.35
C ILE A 51 -4.36 11.91 -3.49
N ALA A 52 -4.73 12.73 -4.49
CA ALA A 52 -5.43 12.25 -5.67
C ALA A 52 -4.46 11.56 -6.64
N PHE A 53 -4.81 10.34 -7.05
CA PHE A 53 -4.10 9.59 -8.08
C PHE A 53 -4.99 9.40 -9.31
N ARG A 54 -4.37 9.25 -10.47
CA ARG A 54 -5.08 9.00 -11.75
C ARG A 54 -5.80 7.66 -11.76
N SER A 55 -5.39 6.71 -10.91
CA SER A 55 -5.99 5.40 -10.74
C SER A 55 -5.55 4.76 -9.42
N GLU A 56 -6.27 3.73 -8.97
CA GLU A 56 -5.88 2.95 -7.80
C GLU A 56 -4.52 2.27 -8.00
N CYS A 57 -4.25 1.75 -9.19
CA CYS A 57 -2.95 1.20 -9.53
C CYS A 57 -1.80 2.21 -9.36
N ALA A 58 -2.00 3.47 -9.78
CA ALA A 58 -1.00 4.52 -9.59
C ALA A 58 -0.75 4.80 -8.10
N ALA A 59 -1.80 4.77 -7.26
CA ALA A 59 -1.65 4.89 -5.82
C ALA A 59 -0.82 3.72 -5.23
N ARG A 60 -1.15 2.47 -5.59
CA ARG A 60 -0.39 1.30 -5.11
C ARG A 60 1.08 1.32 -5.56
N GLN A 61 1.35 1.69 -6.81
CA GLN A 61 2.73 1.85 -7.30
C GLN A 61 3.50 2.91 -6.51
N HIS A 62 2.86 4.05 -6.23
CA HIS A 62 3.45 5.12 -5.44
C HIS A 62 3.81 4.67 -4.03
N TYR A 63 2.89 4.03 -3.32
CA TYR A 63 3.15 3.59 -1.94
C TYR A 63 4.09 2.38 -1.86
N LYS A 64 4.06 1.44 -2.83
CA LYS A 64 5.09 0.39 -2.91
C LYS A 64 6.48 0.99 -3.09
N LYS A 65 6.61 2.03 -3.93
CA LYS A 65 7.88 2.74 -4.11
C LYS A 65 8.36 3.37 -2.80
N LYS A 66 7.50 4.13 -2.11
CA LYS A 66 7.82 4.74 -0.81
C LYS A 66 8.25 3.69 0.22
N MET A 67 7.52 2.57 0.31
CA MET A 67 7.85 1.44 1.20
C MET A 67 9.22 0.84 0.86
N CYS A 68 9.52 0.64 -0.42
CA CYS A 68 10.83 0.16 -0.86
C CYS A 68 11.96 1.13 -0.49
N GLU A 69 11.76 2.43 -0.72
CA GLU A 69 12.73 3.46 -0.34
C GLU A 69 13.00 3.45 1.17
N LEU A 70 11.93 3.32 1.97
CA LEU A 70 12.01 3.25 3.44
C LEU A 70 12.74 1.98 3.92
N ALA A 71 12.41 0.83 3.34
CA ALA A 71 13.03 -0.46 3.68
C ALA A 71 14.52 -0.50 3.34
N ILE A 72 14.91 0.13 2.22
CA ILE A 72 16.31 0.25 1.81
C ILE A 72 17.05 1.24 2.71
N SER A 73 16.48 2.41 3.00
CA SER A 73 17.14 3.43 3.83
C SER A 73 17.39 2.95 5.27
N ARG A 74 16.52 2.07 5.78
CA ARG A 74 16.66 1.44 7.10
C ARG A 74 17.50 0.15 7.08
N GLY A 75 17.92 -0.32 5.91
CA GLY A 75 18.67 -1.57 5.78
C GLY A 75 17.86 -2.85 6.04
N THR A 76 16.52 -2.77 6.09
CA THR A 76 15.63 -3.94 6.22
C THR A 76 15.72 -4.85 4.99
N ILE A 77 15.94 -4.26 3.82
CA ILE A 77 16.14 -4.98 2.55
C ILE A 77 17.47 -4.57 1.94
N GLN A 78 18.27 -5.56 1.57
CA GLN A 78 19.49 -5.35 0.80
C GLN A 78 19.18 -5.22 -0.69
N GLY A 79 19.77 -4.22 -1.35
CA GLY A 79 19.68 -4.03 -2.78
C GLY A 79 19.32 -2.60 -3.17
N ASN A 80 18.65 -2.45 -4.30
CA ASN A 80 18.25 -1.16 -4.85
C ASN A 80 16.74 -1.12 -5.11
N LEU A 81 16.24 0.09 -5.31
CA LEU A 81 14.82 0.38 -5.50
C LEU A 81 14.20 -0.45 -6.65
N LYS A 82 14.92 -0.61 -7.77
CA LYS A 82 14.43 -1.37 -8.93
C LYS A 82 14.15 -2.83 -8.56
N ARG A 83 15.04 -3.45 -7.78
CA ARG A 83 14.86 -4.84 -7.32
C ARG A 83 13.64 -4.95 -6.39
N CYS A 84 13.50 -4.06 -5.41
CA CYS A 84 12.37 -4.09 -4.48
C CYS A 84 11.02 -3.84 -5.18
N LEU A 85 10.97 -2.92 -6.15
CA LEU A 85 9.75 -2.67 -6.92
C LEU A 85 9.31 -3.88 -7.75
N ALA A 86 10.28 -4.63 -8.30
CA ALA A 86 10.02 -5.85 -9.07
C ALA A 86 9.69 -7.06 -8.19
N ASP A 87 10.04 -7.03 -6.90
CA ASP A 87 9.76 -8.09 -5.94
C ASP A 87 8.25 -8.16 -5.65
N ARG A 88 7.61 -9.28 -5.99
CA ARG A 88 6.17 -9.49 -5.77
C ARG A 88 5.85 -9.87 -4.33
N ASP A 89 6.84 -10.37 -3.59
CA ASP A 89 6.71 -10.84 -2.22
C ASP A 89 6.97 -9.71 -1.21
N PHE A 90 7.58 -8.61 -1.67
CA PHE A 90 7.64 -7.37 -0.88
C PHE A 90 6.26 -6.73 -0.76
N VAL A 91 5.62 -7.00 0.38
CA VAL A 91 4.33 -6.44 0.81
C VAL A 91 4.36 -6.16 2.31
N GLY A 92 3.66 -5.11 2.74
CA GLY A 92 3.48 -4.83 4.16
C GLY A 92 2.42 -5.75 4.81
N PRO A 93 2.35 -5.78 6.17
CA PRO A 93 1.44 -6.66 6.90
C PRO A 93 -0.04 -6.44 6.56
N THR A 94 -0.48 -5.18 6.47
CA THR A 94 -1.89 -4.86 6.18
C THR A 94 -2.27 -5.30 4.77
N VAL A 95 -1.38 -5.08 3.80
CA VAL A 95 -1.57 -5.55 2.42
C VAL A 95 -1.64 -7.07 2.37
N ARG A 96 -0.75 -7.76 3.09
CA ARG A 96 -0.69 -9.24 3.13
C ARG A 96 -1.96 -9.85 3.72
N ASN A 97 -2.50 -9.24 4.77
CA ASN A 97 -3.66 -9.75 5.51
C ASN A 97 -4.99 -9.31 4.87
N GLY A 98 -4.97 -8.40 3.90
CA GLY A 98 -6.18 -7.87 3.28
C GLY A 98 -6.98 -6.92 4.18
N GLY A 99 -6.33 -6.32 5.19
CA GLY A 99 -6.94 -5.38 6.13
C GLY A 99 -6.34 -5.49 7.54
N VAL A 100 -6.85 -4.65 8.44
CA VAL A 100 -6.62 -4.69 9.89
C VAL A 100 -7.87 -5.29 10.57
N GLY A 101 -7.71 -6.34 11.36
CA GLY A 101 -8.83 -7.05 12.00
C GLY A 101 -8.81 -8.55 11.74
N GLY A 102 -7.94 -9.26 12.47
CA GLY A 102 -7.97 -10.70 12.66
C GLY A 102 -8.22 -11.01 14.13
#